data_AF-A0A2V5M489-F1
#
_entry.id   AF-A0A2V5M489-F1
#
_cell.length_a   1.000
_cell.length_b   1.000
_cell.length_c   1.000
_cell.angle_alpha   90.00
_cell.angle_beta   90.00
_cell.angle_gamma   90.00
#
_symmetry.space_group_name_H-M   'P 1'
#
loop_
_entity.id
_entity.type
_entity.pdbx_description
1 polymer ?
#
loop_
_entity_poly.entity_id
_entity_poly.type
_entity_poly.pdbx_seq_one_letter_code
_entity_poly.pdbx_strand_id
1 'polypeptide(L)' 'MPFMPRSLHILSAHIIFSTKERQPWLTPKIRDRVWAYQSRILQNLQCNAITIGGVADHVHNLTKKISNG' A
#
# COMPACT_ATOMS: atom_id res chain seq x y z
N MET A 1 2.57 -14.29 37.43
CA MET A 1 2.93 -13.98 36.03
C MET A 1 2.99 -12.46 35.90
N PRO A 2 4.08 -11.85 35.40
CA PRO A 2 4.14 -10.41 35.27
C PRO A 2 3.24 -9.94 34.11
N PHE A 3 2.52 -8.85 34.33
CA PHE A 3 1.76 -8.14 33.30
C PHE A 3 2.76 -7.34 32.46
N MET A 4 2.97 -7.72 31.20
CA MET A 4 3.76 -6.91 30.26
C MET A 4 2.81 -5.94 29.55
N PRO A 5 2.93 -4.61 29.77
CA PRO A 5 2.11 -3.64 29.06
C PRO A 5 2.39 -3.72 27.57
N ARG A 6 1.32 -3.79 26.76
CA ARG A 6 1.40 -3.95 25.31
C ARG A 6 0.94 -2.67 24.62
N SER A 7 1.84 -2.01 23.89
CA SER A 7 1.49 -0.83 23.10
C SER A 7 0.83 -1.26 21.77
N LEU A 8 -0.30 -0.64 21.47
CA LEU A 8 -1.00 -0.76 20.19
C LEU A 8 -0.60 0.41 19.30
N HIS A 9 0.05 0.13 18.17
CA HIS A 9 0.36 1.14 17.16
C HIS A 9 -0.42 0.88 15.88
N ILE A 10 -1.09 1.93 15.39
CA ILE A 10 -1.83 1.92 14.14
C ILE A 10 -1.23 2.99 13.24
N LEU A 11 -0.59 2.56 12.15
CA LEU A 11 -0.03 3.45 11.14
C LEU A 11 -0.88 3.37 9.87
N SER A 12 -1.51 4.46 9.49
CA SER A 12 -2.25 4.57 8.23
C SER A 12 -1.52 5.54 7.30
N ALA A 13 -1.37 5.16 6.03
CA ALA A 13 -0.67 5.96 5.04
C ALA A 13 -1.37 5.93 3.69
N HIS A 14 -1.37 7.08 3.01
CA HIS A 14 -1.73 7.20 1.61
C HIS A 14 -0.46 7.47 0.81
N ILE A 15 0.03 6.44 0.12
CA ILE A 15 1.30 6.47 -0.60
C ILE A 15 1.00 6.59 -2.10
N ILE A 16 1.64 7.55 -2.76
CA ILE A 16 1.46 7.79 -4.19
C ILE A 16 2.78 7.53 -4.91
N PHE A 17 2.78 6.60 -5.86
CA PHE A 17 3.90 6.37 -6.77
C PHE A 17 3.55 6.94 -8.14
N SER A 18 4.38 7.84 -8.65
CA SER A 18 4.26 8.35 -10.02
C SER A 18 5.19 7.59 -10.95
N THR A 19 4.80 7.45 -12.21
CA THR A 19 5.71 7.06 -13.28
C THR A 19 6.78 8.13 -13.47
N LYS A 20 7.90 7.75 -14.09
CA LYS A 20 8.97 8.70 -14.40
C LYS A 20 8.39 9.86 -15.21
N GLU A 21 8.64 11.09 -14.74
CA GLU A 21 8.17 12.32 -15.39
C GLU A 21 6.64 12.37 -15.62
N ARG A 22 5.86 11.60 -14.85
CA ARG A 22 4.39 11.49 -15.00
C ARG A 22 3.96 11.06 -16.40
N GLN A 23 4.79 10.28 -17.09
CA GLN A 23 4.44 9.74 -18.39
C GLN A 23 3.30 8.71 -18.24
N PRO A 24 2.31 8.68 -19.16
CA PRO A 24 1.08 7.87 -19.02
C PRO A 24 1.30 6.38 -19.34
N TRP A 25 2.30 5.75 -18.73
CA TRP A 25 2.73 4.39 -19.03
C TRP A 25 1.85 3.29 -18.42
N LEU A 26 1.01 3.61 -17.42
CA LEU A 26 0.06 2.69 -16.81
C LEU A 26 -1.17 2.50 -17.69
N THR A 27 -0.96 1.92 -18.86
CA THR A 27 -2.04 1.59 -19.80
C THR A 27 -3.07 0.64 -19.16
N PRO A 28 -4.33 0.62 -19.64
CA PRO A 28 -5.34 -0.31 -19.13
C PRO A 28 -4.88 -1.78 -19.14
N LYS A 29 -3.99 -2.17 -20.06
CA LYS A 29 -3.46 -3.54 -20.16
C LYS A 29 -2.51 -3.93 -19.01
N ILE A 30 -1.83 -2.96 -18.38
CA ILE A 30 -0.82 -3.25 -17.34
C ILE A 30 -1.21 -2.75 -15.96
N ARG A 31 -2.09 -1.74 -15.87
CA ARG A 31 -2.41 -1.02 -14.64
C ARG A 31 -2.93 -1.96 -13.54
N ASP A 32 -3.87 -2.84 -13.86
CA ASP A 32 -4.45 -3.77 -12.89
C ASP A 32 -3.40 -4.77 -12.36
N ARG A 33 -2.45 -5.18 -13.22
CA ARG A 33 -1.32 -6.04 -12.81
C ARG A 33 -0.38 -5.31 -11.85
N VAL A 34 -0.11 -4.02 -12.09
CA VAL A 34 0.71 -3.19 -11.20
C VAL A 34 0.03 -3.02 -9.83
N TRP A 35 -1.29 -2.83 -9.81
CA TRP A 35 -2.07 -2.76 -8.58
C TRP A 35 -2.03 -4.06 -7.79
N ALA A 36 -2.25 -5.20 -8.46
CA ALA A 36 -2.17 -6.52 -7.84
C ALA A 36 -0.77 -6.80 -7.26
N TYR A 37 0.28 -6.42 -7.98
CA TYR A 37 1.66 -6.56 -7.52
C TYR A 37 1.93 -5.73 -6.26
N GLN A 38 1.50 -4.47 -6.22
CA GLN A 38 1.64 -3.62 -5.03
C GLN A 38 0.81 -4.13 -3.85
N SER A 39 -0.38 -4.68 -4.10
CA SER A 39 -1.18 -5.34 -3.06
C SER A 39 -0.39 -6.46 -2.39
N ARG A 40 0.29 -7.30 -3.20
CA ARG A 40 1.10 -8.39 -2.68
C ARG A 40 2.29 -7.89 -1.87
N ILE A 41 2.94 -6.81 -2.28
CA ILE A 41 4.02 -6.18 -1.51
C ILE A 41 3.50 -5.73 -0.13
N LEU A 42 2.37 -5.02 -0.08
CA LEU A 42 1.78 -4.56 1.18
C LEU A 42 1.42 -5.73 2.10
N GLN A 43 0.81 -6.79 1.55
CA GLN A 43 0.52 -8.02 2.30
C GLN A 43 1.79 -8.66 2.88
N ASN A 44 2.85 -8.77 2.09
CA ASN A 44 4.13 -9.32 2.54
C ASN A 44 4.77 -8.47 3.66
N LEU A 45 4.51 -7.16 3.66
CA LEU A 45 4.94 -6.23 4.72
C LEU A 45 4.01 -6.22 5.95
N GLN A 46 3.03 -7.13 5.99
CA GLN A 46 1.98 -7.21 7.01
C GLN A 46 1.16 -5.93 7.12
N CYS A 47 1.00 -5.24 6.00
CA CYS A 47 0.13 -4.09 5.86
C CYS A 47 -1.20 -4.52 5.22
N ASN A 48 -2.30 -3.99 5.72
CA ASN A 48 -3.61 -4.13 5.07
C ASN A 48 -3.72 -3.12 3.93
N ALA A 49 -3.77 -3.62 2.69
CA ALA A 49 -4.05 -2.83 1.50
C ALA A 49 -5.56 -2.53 1.43
N ILE A 50 -5.97 -1.38 1.95
CA ILE A 50 -7.38 -0.95 2.01
C ILE A 50 -7.89 -0.65 0.60
N THR A 51 -7.14 0.16 -0.14
CA THR A 51 -7.48 0.53 -1.53
C THR A 51 -6.21 0.67 -2.33
N ILE A 52 -6.20 0.11 -3.54
CA ILE A 52 -5.17 0.37 -4.55
C ILE A 52 -5.87 0.77 -5.84
N GLY A 53 -5.45 1.89 -6.42
CA GLY A 53 -6.04 2.42 -7.64
C GLY A 53 -5.16 3.50 -8.24
N GLY A 54 -5.61 4.16 -9.30
CA GLY A 54 -4.82 5.21 -9.94
C GLY A 54 -5.19 5.41 -11.41
N VAL A 55 -4.38 6.21 -12.09
CA VAL A 55 -4.60 6.57 -13.49
C VAL A 55 -3.33 6.30 -14.31
N ALA A 56 -3.24 6.87 -15.50
CA ALA A 56 -2.22 6.50 -16.48
C ALA A 56 -0.77 6.79 -16.01
N ASP A 57 -0.56 7.74 -15.09
CA ASP A 57 0.77 8.19 -14.66
C ASP A 57 1.07 7.96 -13.19
N HIS A 58 0.13 7.44 -12.39
CA HIS A 58 0.39 7.20 -10.96
C HIS A 58 -0.54 6.17 -10.32
N VAL A 59 -0.09 5.61 -9.19
CA VAL A 59 -0.84 4.67 -8.35
C VAL A 59 -0.96 5.22 -6.93
N HIS A 60 -2.16 5.14 -6.38
CA HIS A 60 -2.52 5.42 -4.99
C HIS A 60 -2.63 4.12 -4.21
N ASN A 61 -1.92 4.03 -3.09
CA ASN A 61 -2.04 2.96 -2.12
C ASN A 61 -2.54 3.55 -0.79
N LEU A 62 -3.76 3.19 -0.39
CA LEU A 62 -4.25 3.43 0.95
C LEU A 62 -4.00 2.17 1.78
N THR A 63 -3.19 2.28 2.82
CA THR A 63 -2.75 1.13 3.60
C THR A 63 -2.75 1.41 5.10
N LYS A 64 -2.91 0.35 5.89
CA LYS A 64 -2.86 0.40 7.35
C LYS A 64 -2.02 -0.75 7.89
N LYS A 65 -1.08 -0.45 8.79
CA LYS A 65 -0.36 -1.45 9.58
C LYS A 65 -0.79 -1.36 11.03
N ILE A 66 -1.04 -2.52 11.63
CA ILE A 66 -1.34 -2.65 13.05
C ILE A 66 -0.24 -3.51 13.65
N SER A 67 0.43 -3.00 14.68
CA SER A 67 1.43 -3.76 15.43
C SER A 67 1.12 -3.68 16.91
N ASN A 68 1.15 -4.83 17.55
CA ASN A 68 1.03 -4.95 18.99
C ASN A 68 2.40 -5.40 19.48
N GLY A 69 3.07 -4.56 20.28
CA GLY A 69 4.42 -4.81 20.80
C GLY A 69 4.58 -6.12 21.54
#